data_AF-F9PR85-F1
#
_entry.id   AF-F9PR85-F1
#
_cell.length_a   1.000
_cell.length_b   1.000
_cell.length_c   1.000
_cell.angle_alpha   90.00
_cell.angle_beta   90.00
_cell.angle_gamma   90.00
#
_symmetry.space_group_name_H-M   'P 1'
#
loop_
_entity.id
_entity.type
_entity.pdbx_description
1 polymer ?
#
loop_
_entity_poly.entity_id
_entity_poly.type
_entity_poly.pdbx_seq_one_letter_code
_entity_poly.pdbx_strand_id
1 'polypeptide(L)' 'MTAYDIIIKPVVTERSMENMESKRYTFKVDTRANKSEIKKP' A
#
# COMPACT_ATOMS: atom_id res chain seq x y z
N MET A 1 1.63 5.37 -16.04
CA MET A 1 0.94 4.72 -14.91
C MET A 1 0.37 5.83 -14.05
N THR A 2 -0.92 5.75 -13.77
CA THR A 2 -1.60 6.58 -12.79
C THR A 2 -1.52 5.90 -11.42
N ALA A 3 -1.72 6.63 -10.32
CA ALA A 3 -1.66 6.05 -8.96
C ALA A 3 -2.68 4.90 -8.75
N TYR A 4 -3.80 4.94 -9.47
CA TYR A 4 -4.81 3.88 -9.49
C TYR A 4 -4.30 2.55 -10.06
N ASP A 5 -3.26 2.60 -10.90
CA ASP A 5 -2.64 1.40 -11.48
C ASP A 5 -1.63 0.74 -10.52
N ILE A 6 -1.20 1.46 -9.48
CA ILE A 6 -0.14 1.01 -8.56
C ILE A 6 -0.73 0.28 -7.35
N ILE A 7 -1.78 0.83 -6.73
CA ILE A 7 -2.40 0.26 -5.53
C ILE A 7 -3.53 -0.69 -5.93
N ILE A 8 -3.36 -1.98 -5.65
CA ILE A 8 -4.31 -3.03 -6.06
C ILE A 8 -5.41 -3.21 -5.01
N LYS A 9 -5.03 -3.40 -3.73
CA LYS A 9 -5.97 -3.57 -2.61
C LYS A 9 -5.30 -3.40 -1.24
N PRO A 10 -6.04 -3.03 -0.18
CA PRO A 10 -5.52 -3.09 1.18
C PRO A 10 -5.24 -4.54 1.60
N VAL A 11 -4.24 -4.73 2.45
CA VAL A 11 -3.97 -6.01 3.10
C VAL A 11 -4.62 -5.98 4.47
N VAL A 12 -5.49 -6.94 4.75
CA VAL A 12 -6.20 -7.08 6.04
C VAL A 12 -5.74 -8.37 6.69
N THR A 13 -4.93 -8.25 7.73
CA THR A 13 -4.46 -9.29 8.63
C THR A 13 -4.40 -8.71 10.04
N GLU A 14 -4.34 -9.55 11.08
CA GLU A 14 -4.21 -9.09 12.47
C GLU A 14 -3.02 -8.13 12.62
N ARG A 15 -1.88 -8.48 12.01
CA ARG A 15 -0.69 -7.64 11.97
C ARG A 15 -0.90 -6.31 11.25
N SER A 16 -1.62 -6.28 10.12
CA SER A 16 -1.86 -5.01 9.42
C SER A 16 -2.78 -4.10 10.23
N MET A 17 -3.75 -4.67 10.94
CA MET A 17 -4.67 -3.94 11.82
C MET A 17 -3.95 -3.32 13.01
N GLU A 18 -3.05 -4.06 13.68
CA GLU A 18 -2.20 -3.53 14.76
C GLU A 18 -1.36 -2.33 14.30
N ASN A 19 -0.81 -2.42 13.08
CA ASN A 19 0.00 -1.34 12.51
C ASN A 19 -0.81 -0.07 12.18
N MET A 20 -2.12 -0.19 11.92
CA MET A 20 -2.98 0.96 11.62
C MET A 20 -3.10 1.90 12.82
N GLU A 21 -3.06 1.40 14.05
CA GLU A 21 -3.05 2.24 15.27
C GLU A 21 -1.82 3.15 15.30
N SER A 22 -0.70 2.66 14.77
CA SER A 22 0.54 3.41 14.60
C SER A 22 0.59 4.26 13.32
N LYS A 23 -0.55 4.49 12.65
CA LYS A 23 -0.66 5.18 11.34
C LYS A 23 0.18 4.54 10.22
N ARG A 24 0.43 3.22 10.30
CA ARG A 24 1.12 2.46 9.25
C ARG A 24 0.10 1.60 8.51
N TYR A 25 -0.02 1.82 7.20
CA TYR A 25 -0.99 1.12 6.35
C TYR A 25 -0.29 0.19 5.37
N THR A 26 -0.90 -0.96 5.09
CA THR A 26 -0.33 -1.99 4.21
C THR A 26 -1.22 -2.23 3.01
N PHE A 27 -0.64 -2.14 1.81
CA PHE A 27 -1.33 -2.35 0.54
C PHE A 27 -0.56 -3.34 -0.34
N LYS A 28 -1.31 -4.11 -1.13
CA LYS A 28 -0.75 -4.88 -2.24
C LYS A 28 -0.60 -3.95 -3.44
N VAL A 29 0.58 -3.92 -4.04
CA VAL A 29 0.93 -3.05 -5.16
C VAL A 29 1.40 -3.84 -6.38
N ASP A 30 1.43 -3.22 -7.56
CA ASP A 30 2.03 -3.81 -8.77
C ASP A 30 3.53 -4.07 -8.54
N THR A 31 4.01 -5.24 -8.94
CA THR A 31 5.40 -5.69 -8.72
C THR A 31 6.43 -4.87 -9.49
N ARG A 32 6.00 -4.12 -10.51
CA ARG A 32 6.85 -3.24 -11.32
C ARG A 32 6.98 -1.83 -10.74
N ALA A 33 6.19 -1.49 -9.72
CA ALA A 33 6.18 -0.16 -9.13
C ALA A 33 7.32 0.05 -8.13
N ASN A 34 7.95 1.23 -8.18
CA ASN A 34 9.02 1.61 -7.26
C ASN A 34 8.47 2.37 -6.05
N LYS A 35 9.25 2.41 -4.95
CA LYS A 35 8.86 3.13 -3.71
C LYS A 35 8.51 4.61 -3.92
N SER A 36 9.18 5.28 -4.85
CA SER A 36 8.92 6.68 -5.19
C SER A 36 7.56 6.86 -5.87
N GLU A 37 7.09 5.86 -6.61
CA GLU A 37 5.80 5.88 -7.29
C GLU A 37 4.67 5.50 -6.32
N ILE A 38 4.90 4.53 -5.43
CA ILE A 38 3.96 4.13 -4.37
C ILE A 38 3.69 5.27 -3.38
N LYS A 39 4.69 6.13 -3.10
CA LYS A 39 4.55 7.27 -2.20
C LYS A 39 3.77 8.44 -2.83
N LYS A 40 3.74 8.52 -4.16
CA LYS A 40 3.04 9.62 -4.84
C LYS A 40 1.53 9.33 -4.84
N PRO A 41 0.71 10.32 -4.45
CA PRO A 41 -0.75 10.20 -4.47
C PRO A 41 -1.30 10.14 -5.91
#